data_AF-A0A5F2BH34-F1
#
_entry.id   AF-A0A5F2BH34-F1
#
_cell.length_a   1.000
_cell.length_b   1.000
_cell.length_c   1.000
_cell.angle_alpha   90.00
_cell.angle_beta   90.00
_cell.angle_gamma   90.00
#
_symmetry.space_group_name_H-M   'P 1'
#
loop_
_entity.id
_entity.type
_entity.pdbx_description
1 polymer ?
#
loop_
_entity_poly.entity_id
_entity_poly.type
_entity_poly.pdbx_seq_one_letter_code
_entity_poly.pdbx_strand_id
1 'polypeptide(L)'
;MSLKSLTFQDFSRLEFQNQFTVPGNTILNANDRLYFITEVTSPGAWTIHAKGNNADQNLRNYDRRGTGDKQFFRPICASEVSFSGVTEVSGFWINATKVSH
;
A
#
# COMPACT_ATOMS: atom_id res chain seq x y z
N MET A 1 30.16 -2.19 1.71
CA MET A 1 28.83 -2.36 1.09
C MET A 1 28.31 -0.98 0.71
N SER A 2 28.05 -0.73 -0.56
CA SER A 2 27.47 0.54 -1.02
C SER A 2 26.01 0.60 -0.60
N LEU A 3 25.66 1.57 0.26
CA LEU A 3 24.29 1.82 0.66
C LEU A 3 23.61 2.62 -0.46
N LYS A 4 22.53 2.06 -1.02
CA LYS A 4 21.68 2.77 -1.99
C LYS A 4 20.83 3.77 -1.19
N SER A 5 21.00 5.07 -1.43
CA SER A 5 20.11 6.08 -0.85
C SER A 5 18.86 6.23 -1.72
N LEU A 6 17.69 6.29 -1.09
CA LEU A 6 16.46 6.74 -1.71
C LEU A 6 16.34 8.23 -1.44
N THR A 7 16.42 9.06 -2.48
CA THR A 7 16.15 10.49 -2.33
C THR A 7 14.64 10.73 -2.33
N PHE A 8 14.18 11.83 -1.75
CA PHE A 8 12.76 12.21 -1.79
C PHE A 8 12.26 12.38 -3.24
N GLN A 9 13.15 12.77 -4.16
CA GLN A 9 12.85 12.86 -5.60
C GLN A 9 12.58 11.49 -6.23
N ASP A 10 13.27 10.44 -5.77
CA ASP A 10 13.02 9.07 -6.24
C ASP A 10 11.64 8.59 -5.78
N PHE A 11 11.20 8.96 -4.58
CA PHE A 11 9.85 8.65 -4.08
C PHE A 11 8.79 9.28 -4.99
N SER A 12 8.89 10.57 -5.27
CA SER A 12 7.96 11.27 -6.18
C SER A 12 7.99 10.70 -7.60
N ARG A 13 9.13 10.21 -8.09
CA ARG A 13 9.20 9.57 -9.41
C ARG A 13 8.52 8.20 -9.44
N LEU A 14 8.66 7.42 -8.37
CA LEU A 14 8.10 6.07 -8.28
C LEU A 14 6.56 6.07 -8.25
N GLU A 15 5.95 7.17 -7.77
CA GLU A 15 4.49 7.41 -7.86
C GLU A 15 3.97 7.34 -9.30
N PHE A 16 4.79 7.69 -10.29
CA PHE A 16 4.40 7.70 -11.71
C PHE A 16 4.84 6.44 -12.48
N GLN A 17 5.79 5.67 -11.96
CA GLN A 17 6.38 4.55 -12.69
C GLN A 17 5.76 3.20 -12.34
N ASN A 18 5.41 3.01 -11.07
CA ASN A 18 5.01 1.70 -10.54
C ASN A 18 3.53 1.64 -10.19
N GLN A 19 2.70 2.35 -10.96
CA GLN A 19 1.27 2.39 -10.75
C GLN A 19 0.65 1.03 -11.06
N PHE A 20 -0.40 0.71 -10.32
CA PHE A 20 -1.23 -0.45 -10.56
C PHE A 20 -2.70 -0.11 -10.31
N THR A 21 -3.55 -0.83 -11.01
CA THR A 21 -4.97 -0.99 -10.70
C THR A 21 -5.24 -2.48 -10.78
N VAL A 22 -5.72 -3.06 -9.68
CA VAL A 22 -5.98 -4.50 -9.59
C VAL A 22 -7.35 -4.76 -8.98
N PRO A 23 -7.94 -5.94 -9.25
CA PRO A 23 -9.20 -6.33 -8.63
C PRO A 23 -9.10 -6.35 -7.11
N GLY A 24 -10.18 -5.96 -6.42
CA GLY A 24 -10.25 -5.85 -4.96
C GLY A 24 -10.13 -7.18 -4.19
N ASN A 25 -10.02 -8.32 -4.87
CA ASN A 25 -9.69 -9.60 -4.25
C ASN A 25 -8.18 -9.92 -4.30
N THR A 26 -7.37 -9.06 -4.92
CA THR A 26 -5.93 -9.25 -5.05
C THR A 26 -5.25 -8.97 -3.71
N ILE A 27 -4.53 -9.96 -3.19
CA ILE A 27 -3.66 -9.79 -2.02
C ILE A 27 -2.33 -9.22 -2.50
N LEU A 28 -1.92 -8.09 -1.92
CA LEU A 28 -0.66 -7.43 -2.24
C LEU A 28 0.35 -7.75 -1.13
N ASN A 29 1.29 -8.66 -1.37
CA ASN A 29 2.22 -9.17 -0.34
C ASN A 29 3.61 -9.54 -0.88
N ALA A 30 4.08 -8.92 -1.96
CA ALA A 30 5.39 -9.22 -2.51
C ALA A 30 6.51 -8.88 -1.52
N ASN A 31 7.45 -9.81 -1.35
CA ASN A 31 8.53 -9.72 -0.34
C ASN A 31 9.51 -8.56 -0.56
N ASP A 32 9.57 -8.03 -1.77
CA ASP A 32 10.49 -6.98 -2.22
C ASP A 32 9.79 -5.63 -2.41
N ARG A 33 8.52 -5.51 -2.03
CA ARG A 33 7.71 -4.31 -2.30
C ARG A 33 7.08 -3.73 -1.05
N LEU A 34 6.94 -2.41 -1.07
CA LEU A 34 6.07 -1.66 -0.17
C LEU A 34 5.01 -0.97 -1.02
N TYR A 35 3.74 -1.16 -0.66
CA TYR A 35 2.59 -0.70 -1.41
C TYR A 35 2.06 0.61 -0.83
N PHE A 36 1.61 1.49 -1.72
CA PHE A 36 0.99 2.77 -1.40
C PHE A 36 -0.37 2.81 -2.07
N ILE A 37 -1.43 2.60 -1.29
CA ILE A 37 -2.81 2.58 -1.80
C ILE A 37 -3.33 4.01 -1.89
N THR A 38 -3.68 4.43 -3.11
CA THR A 38 -4.14 5.80 -3.40
C THR A 38 -5.65 5.86 -3.54
N GLU A 39 -6.29 4.77 -3.98
CA GLU A 39 -7.71 4.75 -4.25
C GLU A 39 -8.33 3.37 -4.06
N VAL A 40 -9.58 3.36 -3.62
CA VAL A 40 -10.45 2.20 -3.57
C VAL A 40 -11.74 2.53 -4.30
N THR A 41 -12.15 1.65 -5.20
CA THR A 41 -13.44 1.70 -5.91
C THR A 41 -14.35 0.62 -5.34
N SER A 42 -15.55 1.01 -4.92
CA SER A 42 -16.51 0.09 -4.31
C SER A 42 -17.93 0.64 -4.42
N PRO A 43 -18.92 -0.21 -4.74
CA PRO A 43 -20.33 0.17 -4.73
C PRO A 43 -20.91 0.30 -3.30
N GLY A 44 -20.16 -0.06 -2.26
CA GLY A 44 -20.70 -0.19 -0.91
C GLY A 44 -19.67 -0.09 0.22
N ALA A 45 -19.97 -0.73 1.34
CA ALA A 45 -19.07 -0.77 2.49
C ALA A 45 -17.86 -1.65 2.19
N TRP A 46 -16.67 -1.17 2.56
CA TRP A 46 -15.42 -1.87 2.36
C TRP A 46 -14.52 -1.83 3.59
N THR A 47 -13.63 -2.82 3.68
CA THR A 47 -12.57 -2.89 4.68
C THR A 47 -11.24 -3.22 3.99
N ILE A 48 -10.20 -2.49 4.38
CA ILE A 48 -8.79 -2.73 4.03
C ILE A 48 -8.12 -3.31 5.26
N HIS A 49 -7.53 -4.50 5.14
CA HIS A 49 -6.71 -5.11 6.18
C HIS A 49 -5.24 -4.85 5.83
N ALA A 50 -4.59 -3.94 6.55
CA ALA A 50 -3.25 -3.48 6.22
C ALA A 50 -2.23 -3.92 7.28
N LYS A 51 -1.06 -4.32 6.79
CA LYS A 51 0.16 -4.51 7.58
C LYS A 51 1.13 -3.39 7.27
N GLY A 52 1.01 -2.31 8.03
CA GLY A 52 1.88 -1.14 7.97
C GLY A 52 3.32 -1.43 8.40
N ASN A 53 4.16 -0.41 8.27
CA ASN A 53 5.58 -0.48 8.63
C ASN A 53 5.89 0.29 9.93
N ASN A 54 4.98 0.23 10.91
CA ASN A 54 5.16 0.92 12.18
C ASN A 54 6.30 0.28 12.99
N ALA A 55 7.06 1.09 13.73
CA ALA A 55 8.09 0.61 14.64
C ALA A 55 7.49 -0.27 15.75
N ASP A 56 6.32 0.12 16.26
CA ASP A 56 5.55 -0.68 17.23
C ASP A 56 4.81 -1.82 16.52
N GLN A 57 5.12 -3.05 16.90
CA GLN A 57 4.49 -4.25 16.33
C GLN A 57 2.98 -4.30 16.53
N ASN A 58 2.48 -3.75 17.65
CA ASN A 58 1.05 -3.74 17.97
C ASN A 58 0.26 -2.80 17.04
N LEU A 59 0.93 -1.83 16.43
CA LEU A 59 0.34 -0.85 15.52
C LEU A 59 0.58 -1.18 14.03
N ARG A 60 1.22 -2.33 13.73
CA ARG A 60 1.46 -2.73 12.34
C ARG A 60 0.21 -3.20 11.64
N ASN A 61 -0.60 -4.02 12.32
CA ASN A 61 -1.81 -4.57 11.75
C ASN A 61 -2.99 -3.67 12.10
N TYR A 62 -3.69 -3.15 11.10
CA TYR A 62 -4.87 -2.34 11.33
C TYR A 62 -5.87 -2.47 10.19
N ASP A 63 -7.13 -2.24 10.54
CA ASP A 63 -8.22 -2.16 9.59
C ASP A 63 -8.52 -0.70 9.25
N ARG A 64 -8.75 -0.43 7.97
CA ARG A 64 -9.39 0.82 7.54
C ARG A 64 -10.71 0.51 6.87
N ARG A 65 -11.76 1.20 7.30
CA ARG A 65 -13.12 1.00 6.78
C ARG A 65 -13.61 2.24 6.08
N GLY A 66 -14.53 2.05 5.15
CA GLY A 66 -15.21 3.13 4.46
C GLY A 66 -16.37 2.63 3.63
N THR A 67 -16.95 3.53 2.85
CA THR A 67 -18.11 3.28 2.01
C THR A 67 -17.97 4.04 0.70
N GLY A 68 -18.32 3.41 -0.41
CA GLY A 68 -18.23 4.01 -1.73
C GLY A 68 -16.79 4.19 -2.22
N ASP A 69 -16.64 4.83 -3.36
CA ASP A 69 -15.34 5.17 -3.93
C ASP A 69 -14.60 6.15 -3.02
N LYS A 70 -13.30 5.91 -2.83
CA LYS A 70 -12.46 6.73 -1.96
C LYS A 70 -11.06 6.89 -2.52
N GLN A 71 -10.72 8.13 -2.87
CA GLN A 71 -9.34 8.56 -3.05
C GLN A 71 -8.75 9.04 -1.71
N PHE A 72 -7.53 8.62 -1.42
CA PHE A 72 -6.81 8.98 -0.20
C PHE A 72 -5.86 10.14 -0.44
N PHE A 73 -6.05 11.23 0.33
CA PHE A 73 -5.13 12.38 0.31
C PHE A 73 -3.70 12.00 0.73
N ARG A 74 -3.59 11.05 1.68
CA ARG A 74 -2.31 10.40 2.03
C ARG A 74 -2.43 8.92 1.71
N PRO A 75 -1.57 8.39 0.81
CA PRO A 75 -1.61 6.97 0.47
C PRO A 75 -1.43 6.09 1.70
N ILE A 76 -2.09 4.93 1.70
CA ILE A 76 -1.92 3.94 2.75
C ILE A 76 -0.65 3.14 2.44
N CYS A 77 0.36 3.29 3.28
CA CYS A 77 1.60 2.55 3.17
C CYS A 77 1.49 1.19 3.89
N ALA A 78 1.62 0.09 3.16
CA ALA A 78 1.54 -1.25 3.71
C ALA A 78 2.53 -2.22 3.02
N SER A 79 3.07 -3.14 3.81
CA SER A 79 3.89 -4.27 3.32
C SER A 79 3.04 -5.42 2.82
N GLU A 80 1.88 -5.60 3.45
CA GLU A 80 0.86 -6.55 3.04
C GLU A 80 -0.51 -5.89 3.16
N VAL A 81 -1.37 -6.07 2.16
CA VAL A 81 -2.74 -5.59 2.22
C VAL A 81 -3.70 -6.53 1.49
N SER A 82 -4.87 -6.72 2.11
CA SER A 82 -6.02 -7.41 1.52
C SER A 82 -7.29 -6.59 1.72
N PHE A 83 -8.33 -6.90 0.95
CA PHE A 83 -9.53 -6.08 0.89
C PHE A 83 -10.80 -6.94 0.97
N SER A 84 -11.86 -6.34 1.49
CA SER A 84 -13.21 -6.89 1.52
C SER A 84 -14.20 -5.81 1.09
N GLY A 85 -15.16 -6.16 0.25
CA GLY A 85 -16.14 -5.22 -0.30
C GLY A 85 -15.57 -4.21 -1.29
N VAL A 86 -14.36 -4.42 -1.81
CA VAL A 86 -13.70 -3.57 -2.82
C VAL A 86 -13.83 -4.20 -4.21
N THR A 87 -14.15 -3.39 -5.22
CA THR A 87 -14.19 -3.81 -6.63
C THR A 87 -12.81 -3.70 -7.25
N GLU A 88 -12.17 -2.54 -7.11
CA GLU A 88 -10.83 -2.28 -7.62
C GLU A 88 -10.03 -1.45 -6.63
N VAL A 89 -8.72 -1.64 -6.65
CA VAL A 89 -7.78 -0.86 -5.84
C VAL A 89 -6.66 -0.35 -6.73
N SER A 90 -6.33 0.93 -6.55
CA SER A 90 -5.25 1.59 -7.26
C SER A 90 -4.18 2.10 -6.30
N GLY A 91 -2.96 2.14 -6.78
CA GLY A 91 -1.81 2.58 -6.00
C GLY A 91 -0.53 2.49 -6.78
N PHE A 92 0.59 2.58 -6.05
CA PHE A 92 1.91 2.32 -6.59
C PHE A 92 2.74 1.53 -5.58
N TRP A 93 3.88 1.01 -6.02
CA TRP A 93 4.80 0.31 -5.14
C TRP A 93 6.23 0.81 -5.30
N ILE A 94 7.01 0.67 -4.23
CA ILE A 94 8.46 0.92 -4.25
C ILE A 94 9.19 -0.37 -3.88
N ASN A 95 10.43 -0.49 -4.35
CA ASN A 95 11.31 -1.55 -3.89
C ASN A 95 11.63 -1.36 -2.40
N ALA A 96 11.43 -2.41 -1.61
CA ALA A 96 11.79 -2.47 -0.20
C ALA A 96 12.74 -3.65 0.02
N THR A 97 14.03 -3.37 0.24
CA THR A 97 14.97 -4.39 0.70
C THR A 97 14.78 -4.63 2.19
N LYS A 98 14.74 -5.90 2.62
CA LYS A 98 14.79 -6.27 4.04
C LYS A 98 16.07 -5.69 4.65
N VAL A 99 15.92 -4.77 5.61
CA VAL A 99 17.02 -4.38 6.48
C VAL A 99 17.15 -5.49 7.51
N SER A 100 18.13 -6.37 7.32
CA SER A 100 18.51 -7.34 8.36
C SER A 100 19.14 -6.55 9.51
N HIS A 101 18.46 -6.53 10.66
CA HIS A 101 19.03 -6.16 11.94
C HIS A 101 19.59 -7.41 12.62
#